data_AF-A0A1S9BUE7-F1
#
_entry.id   AF-A0A1S9BUE7-F1
#
_cell.length_a   1.000
_cell.length_b   1.000
_cell.length_c   1.000
_cell.angle_alpha   90.00
_cell.angle_beta   90.00
_cell.angle_gamma   90.00
#
_symmetry.space_group_name_H-M   'P 1'
#
loop_
_entity.id
_entity.type
_entity.pdbx_description
1 polymer ?
#
loop_
_entity_poly.entity_id
_entity_poly.type
_entity_poly.pdbx_seq_one_letter_code
_entity_poly.pdbx_strand_id
1 'polypeptide(L)'
;MIPSTSGFLQQDFTVTEQPTKTYRMDIQNEDSVKGYTDELEAMRQANYKILNTERYKYVMYPWSYGFEVNDLFGEPVSYVCPELERRITEALLTDTRNTEVSDFEFDTTARHTVKAKFVVHTVYGDYEEERTVNI
;
A
#
# COMPACT_ATOMS: atom_id res chain seq x y z
N MET A 1 8.78 20.34 -37.85
CA MET A 1 8.69 21.54 -36.99
C MET A 1 7.96 21.11 -35.72
N ILE A 2 8.65 21.06 -34.58
CA ILE A 2 8.04 20.70 -33.29
C ILE A 2 7.51 22.01 -32.69
N PRO A 3 6.26 22.10 -32.21
CA PRO A 3 5.74 23.33 -31.62
C PRO A 3 6.53 23.68 -30.37
N SER A 4 6.95 24.94 -30.24
CA SER A 4 7.59 25.46 -29.02
C SER A 4 6.54 25.49 -27.90
N THR A 5 6.70 24.63 -26.90
CA THR A 5 5.91 24.59 -25.65
C THR A 5 6.37 25.64 -24.63
N SER A 6 7.35 26.48 -24.98
CA SER A 6 8.14 27.37 -24.12
C SER A 6 7.39 28.52 -23.43
N GLY A 7 6.05 28.57 -23.49
CA GLY A 7 5.30 29.75 -23.06
C GLY A 7 4.07 29.52 -22.17
N PHE A 8 3.74 28.27 -21.81
CA PHE A 8 2.43 27.98 -21.16
C PHE A 8 2.47 27.70 -19.65
N LEU A 9 3.64 27.65 -19.02
CA LEU A 9 3.76 27.39 -17.58
C LEU A 9 4.46 28.55 -16.88
N GLN A 10 3.82 29.71 -16.86
CA GLN A 10 4.24 30.88 -16.08
C GLN A 10 3.40 31.00 -14.79
N GLN A 11 3.08 29.85 -14.19
CA GLN A 11 2.28 29.77 -12.98
C GLN A 11 3.06 28.95 -11.95
N ASP A 12 3.36 29.56 -10.82
CA ASP A 12 3.97 28.86 -9.69
C ASP A 12 2.92 27.91 -9.10
N PHE A 13 3.21 26.61 -9.11
CA PHE A 13 2.35 25.61 -8.49
C PHE A 13 2.89 25.27 -7.10
N THR A 14 2.01 25.31 -6.09
CA THR A 14 2.29 24.75 -4.77
C THR A 14 1.80 23.31 -4.74
N VAL A 15 2.73 22.35 -4.68
CA VAL A 15 2.37 20.95 -4.44
C VAL A 15 1.99 20.81 -2.96
N THR A 16 0.74 20.46 -2.71
CA THR A 16 0.22 20.20 -1.36
C THR A 16 -0.20 18.76 -1.25
N GLU A 17 0.04 18.16 -0.08
CA GLU A 17 -0.44 16.82 0.23
C GLU A 17 -1.97 16.76 0.25
N GLN A 18 -2.52 15.62 -0.19
CA GLN A 18 -3.97 15.41 -0.15
C GLN A 18 -4.44 15.15 1.28
N PRO A 19 -5.60 15.69 1.69
CA PRO A 19 -6.16 15.43 3.01
C PRO A 19 -6.47 13.94 3.17
N THR A 20 -6.35 13.44 4.41
CA THR A 20 -6.64 12.05 4.77
C THR A 20 -8.12 11.76 4.96
N LYS A 21 -8.92 12.79 5.29
CA LYS A 21 -10.34 12.64 5.59
C LYS A 21 -11.10 11.96 4.47
N THR A 22 -11.66 10.79 4.75
CA THR A 22 -12.32 9.94 3.76
C THR A 22 -13.50 9.19 4.36
N TYR A 23 -14.28 8.53 3.52
CA TYR A 23 -15.33 7.62 3.97
C TYR A 23 -14.72 6.39 4.63
N ARG A 24 -15.28 6.00 5.77
CA ARG A 24 -14.79 4.85 6.53
C ARG A 24 -15.37 3.55 5.99
N MET A 25 -14.49 2.61 5.64
CA MET A 25 -14.83 1.24 5.28
C MET A 25 -14.96 0.39 6.54
N ASP A 26 -16.07 -0.31 6.69
CA ASP A 26 -16.33 -1.27 7.76
C ASP A 26 -16.33 -2.69 7.17
N ILE A 27 -15.13 -3.14 6.80
CA ILE A 27 -14.91 -4.43 6.14
C ILE A 27 -15.03 -5.61 7.13
N GLN A 28 -14.72 -5.38 8.40
CA GLN A 28 -14.70 -6.43 9.41
C GLN A 28 -16.11 -6.83 9.89
N ASN A 29 -17.05 -5.88 9.96
CA ASN A 29 -18.36 -6.16 10.56
C ASN A 29 -19.46 -6.35 9.52
N GLU A 30 -19.57 -5.47 8.52
CA GLU A 30 -20.79 -5.36 7.71
C GLU A 30 -20.56 -5.16 6.21
N ASP A 31 -19.32 -5.29 5.72
CA ASP A 31 -18.93 -5.01 4.32
C ASP A 31 -19.61 -3.75 3.76
N SER A 32 -19.50 -2.66 4.52
CA SER A 32 -20.23 -1.43 4.25
C SER A 32 -19.34 -0.19 4.41
N VAL A 33 -19.80 0.94 3.87
CA VAL A 33 -19.12 2.24 4.03
C VAL A 33 -20.02 3.16 4.85
N LYS A 34 -19.57 3.53 6.06
CA LYS A 34 -20.38 4.30 7.02
C LYS A 34 -19.53 5.31 7.78
N GLY A 35 -19.96 6.57 7.73
CA GLY A 35 -19.29 7.67 8.41
C GLY A 35 -17.99 8.07 7.73
N TYR A 36 -17.11 8.72 8.50
CA TYR A 36 -15.84 9.24 8.02
C TYR A 36 -14.70 8.77 8.93
N THR A 37 -13.51 8.70 8.37
CA THR A 37 -12.25 8.43 9.05
C THR A 37 -11.20 9.43 8.59
N ASP A 38 -10.16 9.64 9.39
CA ASP A 38 -9.10 10.62 9.13
C ASP A 38 -7.76 10.11 9.68
N GLU A 39 -6.68 10.83 9.35
CA GLU A 39 -5.32 10.63 9.87
C GLU A 39 -4.90 9.15 9.84
N LEU A 40 -4.45 8.59 10.96
CA LEU A 40 -3.92 7.24 11.08
C LEU A 40 -4.91 6.17 10.61
N GLU A 41 -6.19 6.31 10.94
CA GLU A 41 -7.23 5.34 10.56
C GLU A 41 -7.54 5.40 9.06
N ALA A 42 -7.44 6.58 8.44
CA ALA A 42 -7.50 6.70 6.98
C ALA A 42 -6.27 6.10 6.31
N MET A 43 -5.08 6.22 6.91
CA MET A 43 -3.85 5.60 6.41
C MET A 43 -3.92 4.08 6.46
N ARG A 44 -4.38 3.50 7.58
CA ARG A 44 -4.66 2.05 7.68
C ARG A 44 -5.54 1.58 6.53
N GLN A 45 -6.62 2.30 6.28
CA GLN A 45 -7.55 1.98 5.20
C GLN A 45 -6.91 2.09 3.80
N ALA A 46 -6.09 3.11 3.55
CA ALA A 46 -5.39 3.28 2.29
C ALA A 46 -4.37 2.16 2.05
N ASN A 47 -3.57 1.84 3.05
CA ASN A 47 -2.55 0.80 3.01
C ASN A 47 -3.17 -0.59 2.86
N TYR A 48 -4.28 -0.85 3.55
CA TYR A 48 -5.10 -2.05 3.33
C TYR A 48 -5.51 -2.19 1.85
N LYS A 49 -5.99 -1.12 1.22
CA LYS A 49 -6.39 -1.16 -0.20
C LYS A 49 -5.20 -1.40 -1.13
N ILE A 50 -4.04 -0.80 -0.86
CA ILE A 50 -2.81 -1.00 -1.64
C ILE A 50 -2.43 -2.48 -1.63
N LEU A 51 -2.34 -3.08 -0.43
CA LEU A 51 -1.92 -4.48 -0.26
C LEU A 51 -2.95 -5.51 -0.74
N ASN A 52 -4.21 -5.11 -0.89
CA ASN A 52 -5.26 -5.98 -1.45
C ASN A 52 -5.50 -5.78 -2.95
N THR A 53 -4.74 -4.89 -3.59
CA THR A 53 -4.85 -4.65 -5.04
C THR A 53 -3.65 -5.26 -5.74
N GLU A 54 -3.91 -6.22 -6.63
CA GLU A 54 -2.84 -6.74 -7.50
C GLU A 54 -2.37 -5.64 -8.45
N ARG A 55 -1.05 -5.39 -8.46
CA ARG A 55 -0.44 -4.42 -9.38
C ARG A 55 -0.64 -4.85 -10.84
N TYR A 56 -0.77 -3.87 -11.74
CA TYR A 56 -0.98 -4.06 -13.20
C TYR A 56 -2.30 -4.73 -13.63
N LYS A 57 -3.11 -5.21 -12.69
CA LYS A 57 -4.36 -5.91 -13.02
C LYS A 57 -5.48 -4.99 -13.49
N TYR A 58 -5.52 -3.75 -12.99
CA TYR A 58 -6.65 -2.85 -13.19
C TYR A 58 -6.24 -1.53 -13.84
N VAL A 59 -6.93 -1.15 -14.92
CA VAL A 59 -6.66 0.07 -15.70
C VAL A 59 -6.87 1.37 -14.91
N MET A 60 -7.73 1.34 -13.89
CA MET A 60 -8.03 2.51 -13.06
C MET A 60 -6.88 2.92 -12.12
N TYR A 61 -5.89 2.05 -11.93
CA TYR A 61 -4.76 2.29 -11.06
C TYR A 61 -3.49 2.64 -11.85
N PRO A 62 -2.66 3.57 -11.35
CA PRO A 62 -1.35 3.81 -11.93
C PRO A 62 -0.46 2.57 -11.72
N TRP A 63 0.61 2.48 -12.50
CA TRP A 63 1.51 1.33 -12.52
C TRP A 63 2.29 1.15 -11.22
N SER A 64 2.41 2.20 -10.41
CA SER A 64 3.02 2.17 -9.08
C SER A 64 2.10 1.59 -8.01
N TYR A 65 0.77 1.56 -8.24
CA TYR A 65 -0.20 1.19 -7.21
C TYR A 65 -0.48 -0.31 -7.20
N GLY A 66 -0.45 -0.89 -5.99
CA GLY A 66 -0.76 -2.28 -5.74
C GLY A 66 0.45 -3.08 -5.27
N PHE A 67 0.20 -4.34 -4.96
CA PHE A 67 1.13 -5.31 -4.39
C PHE A 67 1.16 -6.54 -5.29
N GLU A 68 2.35 -6.94 -5.75
CA GLU A 68 2.56 -8.07 -6.66
C GLU A 68 2.66 -9.37 -5.84
N VAL A 69 1.62 -10.19 -5.84
CA VAL A 69 1.54 -11.40 -4.99
C VAL A 69 1.39 -12.68 -5.80
N ASN A 70 0.76 -12.62 -6.97
CA ASN A 70 0.33 -13.83 -7.68
C ASN A 70 1.49 -14.72 -8.15
N ASP A 71 2.64 -14.14 -8.44
CA ASP A 71 3.86 -14.85 -8.86
C ASP A 71 4.64 -15.49 -7.69
N LEU A 72 4.26 -15.19 -6.43
CA LEU A 72 4.86 -15.83 -5.25
C LEU A 72 4.24 -17.21 -4.96
N PHE A 73 3.11 -17.54 -5.61
CA PHE A 73 2.48 -18.84 -5.46
C PHE A 73 3.33 -19.95 -6.09
N GLY A 74 3.63 -20.99 -5.31
CA GLY A 74 4.47 -22.11 -5.67
C GLY A 74 5.96 -21.91 -5.38
N GLU A 75 6.37 -20.71 -4.94
CA GLU A 75 7.77 -20.38 -4.69
C GLU A 75 8.24 -20.82 -3.28
N PRO A 76 9.55 -21.09 -3.10
CA PRO A 76 10.06 -21.50 -1.80
C PRO A 76 10.03 -20.34 -0.79
N VAL A 77 9.76 -20.65 0.49
CA VAL A 77 9.71 -19.68 1.60
C VAL A 77 10.94 -18.78 1.66
N SER A 78 12.13 -19.33 1.39
CA SER A 78 13.39 -18.58 1.38
C SER A 78 13.45 -17.47 0.33
N TYR A 79 12.66 -17.58 -0.73
CA TYR A 79 12.47 -16.55 -1.75
C TYR A 79 11.31 -15.63 -1.40
N VAL A 80 10.20 -16.20 -0.91
CA VAL A 80 8.99 -15.44 -0.61
C VAL A 80 9.20 -14.43 0.51
N CYS A 81 9.82 -14.77 1.64
CA CYS A 81 9.98 -13.82 2.76
C CYS A 81 10.70 -12.52 2.36
N PRO A 82 11.91 -12.53 1.75
CA PRO A 82 12.56 -11.28 1.34
C PRO A 82 11.80 -10.55 0.24
N GLU A 83 11.12 -11.25 -0.66
CA GLU A 83 10.28 -10.61 -1.68
C GLU A 83 9.03 -9.95 -1.09
N LEU A 84 8.41 -10.56 -0.06
CA LEU A 84 7.30 -9.94 0.66
C LEU A 84 7.74 -8.65 1.33
N GLU A 85 8.86 -8.67 2.06
CA GLU A 85 9.43 -7.46 2.69
C GLU A 85 9.64 -6.35 1.66
N ARG A 86 10.37 -6.66 0.57
CA ARG A 86 10.67 -5.71 -0.49
C ARG A 86 9.40 -5.13 -1.12
N ARG A 87 8.48 -6.00 -1.53
CA ARG A 87 7.27 -5.61 -2.29
C ARG A 87 6.23 -4.91 -1.42
N ILE A 88 6.10 -5.26 -0.13
CA ILE A 88 5.26 -4.53 0.82
C ILE A 88 5.80 -3.11 0.98
N THR A 89 7.12 -2.97 1.22
CA THR A 89 7.77 -1.67 1.35
C THR A 89 7.61 -0.82 0.10
N GLU A 90 7.87 -1.37 -1.09
CA GLU A 90 7.68 -0.65 -2.37
C GLU A 90 6.22 -0.24 -2.61
N ALA A 91 5.26 -1.10 -2.27
CA ALA A 91 3.84 -0.80 -2.45
C ALA A 91 3.38 0.31 -1.52
N LEU A 92 3.74 0.25 -0.24
CA LEU A 92 3.30 1.22 0.77
C LEU A 92 4.00 2.59 0.63
N LEU A 93 5.29 2.63 0.31
CA LEU A 93 6.04 3.89 0.13
C LEU A 93 5.68 4.65 -1.16
N THR A 94 4.77 4.10 -1.98
CA THR A 94 4.16 4.86 -3.08
C THR A 94 3.25 5.98 -2.56
N ASP A 95 2.72 5.84 -1.34
CA ASP A 95 2.02 6.93 -0.64
C ASP A 95 3.04 7.72 0.19
N THR A 96 3.25 8.99 -0.14
CA THR A 96 4.23 9.89 0.50
C THR A 96 3.96 10.17 1.98
N ARG A 97 2.76 9.83 2.46
CA ARG A 97 2.40 9.95 3.89
C ARG A 97 2.92 8.77 4.71
N ASN A 98 3.31 7.66 4.07
CA ASN A 98 4.08 6.59 4.69
C ASN A 98 5.57 6.94 4.59
N THR A 99 6.26 6.99 5.71
CA THR A 99 7.67 7.38 5.78
C THR A 99 8.61 6.18 5.75
N GLU A 100 8.20 5.06 6.35
CA GLU A 100 9.01 3.84 6.47
C GLU A 100 8.11 2.62 6.76
N VAL A 101 8.61 1.43 6.44
CA VAL A 101 8.03 0.15 6.88
C VAL A 101 9.15 -0.69 7.47
N SER A 102 8.98 -1.16 8.71
CA SER A 102 10.04 -1.83 9.48
C SER A 102 9.51 -3.05 10.25
N ASP A 103 10.40 -3.66 11.04
CA ASP A 103 10.07 -4.70 12.02
C ASP A 103 9.32 -5.90 11.43
N PHE A 104 9.81 -6.37 10.29
CA PHE A 104 9.23 -7.53 9.61
C PHE A 104 9.44 -8.82 10.40
N GLU A 105 8.34 -9.46 10.76
CA GLU A 105 8.30 -10.81 11.32
C GLU A 105 7.53 -11.73 10.39
N PHE A 106 8.13 -12.88 10.06
CA PHE A 106 7.51 -13.89 9.20
C PHE A 106 7.14 -15.13 10.00
N ASP A 107 5.86 -15.48 9.97
CA ASP A 107 5.36 -16.76 10.47
C ASP A 107 5.04 -17.70 9.30
N THR A 108 5.76 -18.82 9.26
CA THR A 108 5.68 -19.85 8.23
C THR A 108 5.25 -21.20 8.82
N THR A 109 4.59 -21.19 9.99
CA THR A 109 4.15 -22.41 10.67
C THR A 109 3.00 -23.11 9.94
N ALA A 110 2.16 -22.34 9.24
CA ALA A 110 1.09 -22.86 8.40
C ALA A 110 1.63 -23.40 7.07
N ARG A 111 1.12 -24.56 6.64
CA ARG A 111 1.44 -25.08 5.30
C ARG A 111 0.88 -24.16 4.23
N HIS A 112 1.69 -23.91 3.18
CA HIS A 112 1.28 -23.14 2.00
C HIS A 112 0.88 -21.69 2.30
N THR A 113 1.39 -21.12 3.39
CA THR A 113 1.04 -19.78 3.81
C THR A 113 2.22 -19.13 4.52
N VAL A 114 2.44 -17.85 4.22
CA VAL A 114 3.37 -16.98 4.93
C VAL A 114 2.59 -15.80 5.48
N LYS A 115 2.71 -15.58 6.78
CA LYS A 115 2.15 -14.40 7.45
C LYS A 115 3.28 -13.42 7.74
N ALA A 116 3.21 -12.24 7.14
CA ALA A 116 4.13 -11.14 7.40
C ALA A 116 3.47 -10.15 8.36
N LYS A 117 4.13 -9.84 9.47
CA LYS A 117 3.78 -8.73 10.36
C LYS A 117 4.85 -7.66 10.23
N PHE A 118 4.46 -6.40 10.28
CA PHE A 118 5.36 -5.27 10.11
C PHE A 118 4.75 -4.01 10.74
N VAL A 119 5.60 -3.02 10.98
CA VAL A 119 5.20 -1.69 11.45
C VAL A 119 5.23 -0.73 10.28
N VAL A 120 4.17 0.03 10.10
CA VAL A 120 4.09 1.12 9.13
C VAL A 120 4.24 2.44 9.87
N HIS A 121 5.25 3.22 9.48
CA HIS A 121 5.48 4.56 9.98
C HIS A 121 4.82 5.57 9.06
N THR A 122 3.98 6.43 9.61
CA THR A 122 3.30 7.49 8.86
C THR A 122 3.50 8.84 9.52
N VAL A 123 3.26 9.92 8.77
CA VAL A 123 3.26 11.28 9.33
C VAL A 123 2.18 11.50 10.40
N TYR A 124 1.24 10.57 10.57
CA TYR A 124 0.16 10.60 11.57
C TYR A 124 0.41 9.66 12.75
N GLY A 125 1.51 8.92 12.75
CA GLY A 125 1.87 7.94 13.76
C GLY A 125 2.11 6.55 13.20
N ASP A 126 2.51 5.66 14.09
CA ASP A 126 2.94 4.31 13.75
C ASP A 126 1.86 3.29 14.05
N TYR A 127 1.83 2.22 13.27
CA TYR A 127 0.94 1.11 13.56
C TYR A 127 1.43 -0.24 13.04
N GLU A 128 1.04 -1.30 13.75
CA GLU A 128 1.23 -2.68 13.31
C GLU A 128 0.15 -3.09 12.31
N GLU A 129 0.58 -3.78 11.26
CA GLU A 129 -0.26 -4.37 10.22
C GLU A 129 0.22 -5.81 9.93
N GLU A 130 -0.68 -6.64 9.41
CA GLU A 130 -0.34 -8.00 9.00
C GLU A 130 -0.89 -8.34 7.62
N ARG A 131 -0.11 -9.11 6.86
CA ARG A 131 -0.50 -9.63 5.55
C ARG A 131 -0.22 -11.12 5.45
N THR A 132 -1.26 -11.87 5.16
CA THR A 132 -1.17 -13.31 4.89
C THR A 132 -1.18 -13.55 3.39
N VAL A 133 -0.20 -14.30 2.91
CA VAL A 133 -0.05 -14.69 1.50
C VAL A 133 0.00 -16.20 1.39
N ASN A 134 -0.71 -16.74 0.39
CA ASN A 134 -0.67 -18.16 0.07
C ASN A 134 0.49 -18.44 -0.88
N ILE A 135 1.28 -19.44 -0.54
CA ILE A 135 2.46 -19.91 -1.31
C ILE A 135 2.30 -21.36 -1.75
#